data_AF-A0AAN8VP00-F1
#
_entry.id   AF-A0AAN8VP00-F1
#
_cell.length_a   1.000
_cell.length_b   1.000
_cell.length_c   1.000
_cell.angle_alpha   90.00
_cell.angle_beta   90.00
_cell.angle_gamma   90.00
#
_symmetry.space_group_name_H-M   'P 1'
#
loop_
_entity.id
_entity.type
_entity.pdbx_description
1 polymer ?
#
loop_
_entity_poly.entity_id
_entity_poly.type
_entity_poly.pdbx_seq_one_letter_code
_entity_poly.pdbx_strand_id
1 'polypeptide(L)'
;MASVGGASSCRDRTPEFRSLMQTLRKVGATRAVDQAELDASTSKQTATTTSSSSSGSEFNNRASRIGLGIHQTCQKIARLAKLAKKSSMFDDPTVEIQELTAVVKDEITALNVAVTDLQTLQNMEMAGGIYSEHRVGHYTAVCDDLKNKLMGATKQLQDVLTARTENIKAHENRKQIFSTNALRGNTFRQPAKPMNEPPPWSSSSNASRSSQPSAKEIAVKWGSSWHPT
;
A
#
# COMPACT_ATOMS: atom_id res chain seq x y z
N MET A 1 -35.42 29.37 -27.33
CA MET A 1 -34.63 30.47 -26.73
C MET A 1 -33.74 29.84 -25.68
N ALA A 2 -32.42 29.76 -25.93
CA ALA A 2 -31.48 29.08 -25.05
C ALA A 2 -30.91 30.07 -24.02
N SER A 3 -31.01 29.73 -22.73
CA SER A 3 -30.37 30.45 -21.63
C SER A 3 -28.99 29.83 -21.39
N VAL A 4 -27.93 30.59 -21.66
CA VAL A 4 -26.55 30.20 -21.44
C VAL A 4 -26.18 30.51 -19.99
N GLY A 5 -25.77 29.46 -19.26
CA GLY A 5 -25.32 29.55 -17.87
C GLY A 5 -24.06 30.40 -17.71
N GLY A 6 -24.07 31.31 -16.73
CA GLY A 6 -22.92 32.11 -16.34
C GLY A 6 -21.89 31.26 -15.62
N ALA A 7 -20.74 31.03 -16.25
CA ALA A 7 -19.57 30.46 -15.60
C ALA A 7 -18.90 31.54 -14.74
N SER A 8 -18.99 31.41 -13.42
CA SER A 8 -18.22 32.22 -12.48
C SER A 8 -16.74 31.92 -12.65
N SER A 9 -16.02 32.80 -13.36
CA SER A 9 -14.57 32.72 -13.50
C SER A 9 -13.91 32.89 -12.13
N CYS A 10 -13.25 31.84 -11.64
CA CYS A 10 -12.40 31.88 -10.46
C CYS A 10 -11.20 32.81 -10.72
N ARG A 11 -11.38 34.11 -10.49
CA ARG A 11 -10.32 35.12 -10.62
C ARG A 11 -9.36 34.99 -9.45
N ASP A 12 -8.08 34.70 -9.73
CA ASP A 12 -7.02 34.70 -8.73
C ASP A 12 -6.83 36.13 -8.16
N ARG A 13 -7.21 36.31 -6.89
CA ARG A 13 -7.10 37.58 -6.15
C ARG A 13 -5.82 37.72 -5.33
N THR A 14 -4.95 36.72 -5.38
CA THR A 14 -3.65 36.73 -4.70
C THR A 14 -2.76 37.92 -5.13
N PRO A 15 -2.74 38.39 -6.40
CA PRO A 15 -1.93 39.56 -6.75
C PRO A 15 -2.48 40.86 -6.14
N GLU A 16 -3.80 41.08 -6.11
CA GLU A 16 -4.40 42.25 -5.46
C GLU A 16 -4.12 42.24 -3.95
N PHE A 17 -4.23 41.09 -3.29
CA PHE A 17 -3.89 40.94 -1.87
C PHE A 17 -2.41 41.25 -1.58
N ARG A 18 -1.48 40.74 -2.39
CA ARG A 18 -0.05 41.06 -2.26
C ARG A 18 0.22 42.56 -2.42
N SER A 19 -0.42 43.19 -3.40
CA SER A 19 -0.30 44.64 -3.65
C SER A 19 -0.85 45.46 -2.49
N LEU A 20 -2.00 45.05 -1.93
CA LEU A 20 -2.60 45.68 -0.76
C LEU A 20 -1.69 45.57 0.48
N MET A 21 -1.14 44.38 0.75
CA MET A 21 -0.19 44.15 1.85
C MET A 21 1.09 44.99 1.70
N GLN A 22 1.63 45.11 0.48
CA GLN A 22 2.79 45.96 0.21
C GLN A 22 2.48 47.44 0.43
N THR A 23 1.28 47.88 0.04
CA THR A 23 0.80 49.25 0.25
C THR A 23 0.62 49.53 1.75
N LEU A 24 -0.01 48.64 2.51
CA LEU A 24 -0.14 48.73 3.96
C LEU A 24 1.21 48.80 4.67
N ARG A 25 2.20 48.01 4.24
CA ARG A 25 3.57 48.11 4.78
C ARG A 25 4.22 49.45 4.44
N LYS A 26 4.01 49.98 3.25
CA LYS A 26 4.56 51.28 2.83
C LYS A 26 3.89 52.45 3.54
N VAL A 27 2.57 52.40 3.74
CA VAL A 27 1.78 53.39 4.50
C VAL A 27 2.06 53.29 6.00
N GLY A 28 2.24 52.08 6.54
CA GLY A 28 2.70 51.84 7.91
C GLY A 28 4.13 52.32 8.15
N ALA A 29 5.01 52.18 7.16
CA ALA A 29 6.37 52.76 7.19
C ALA A 29 6.35 54.29 7.18
N THR A 30 5.39 54.95 6.52
CA THR A 30 5.25 56.41 6.57
C THR A 30 4.70 56.96 7.89
N ARG A 31 4.27 56.11 8.83
CA ARG A 31 3.95 56.51 10.23
C ARG A 31 5.12 56.28 11.19
N ALA A 32 6.20 55.64 10.73
CA ALA A 32 7.44 55.46 11.45
C ALA A 32 8.55 56.30 10.78
N VAL A 33 8.32 57.60 10.67
CA VAL A 33 9.39 58.57 10.38
C VAL A 33 9.37 59.60 11.51
N ASP A 34 9.78 59.12 12.68
CA ASP A 34 10.67 59.85 13.57
C ASP A 34 11.61 58.80 14.18
N GLN A 35 12.70 58.54 13.46
CA GLN A 35 14.05 58.20 13.95
C GLN A 35 14.79 57.20 13.04
N ALA A 36 15.80 57.75 12.36
CA ALA A 36 17.04 57.13 11.88
C ALA A 36 17.01 56.08 10.75
N GLU A 37 17.41 56.54 9.55
CA GLU A 37 18.59 56.05 8.81
C GLU A 37 19.23 54.76 9.35
N LEU A 38 19.26 53.70 8.53
CA LEU A 38 20.52 53.07 8.06
C LEU A 38 20.23 51.96 7.04
N ASP A 39 20.94 52.08 5.92
CA ASP A 39 21.38 51.03 4.99
C ASP A 39 20.40 50.50 3.93
N ALA A 40 20.46 51.17 2.78
CA ALA A 40 20.22 50.57 1.48
C ALA A 40 21.48 49.81 1.04
N SER A 41 21.46 48.48 1.18
CA SER A 41 22.45 47.62 0.55
C SER A 41 21.79 46.46 -0.18
N THR A 42 22.03 46.44 -1.49
CA THR A 42 21.86 45.33 -2.42
C THR A 42 22.12 43.97 -1.77
N SER A 43 21.14 43.06 -1.85
CA SER A 43 21.41 41.63 -1.79
C SER A 43 20.59 40.88 -2.84
N LYS A 44 21.31 40.47 -3.89
CA LYS A 44 20.94 39.35 -4.74
C LYS A 44 20.99 38.08 -3.87
N GLN A 45 20.06 37.16 -4.13
CA GLN A 45 20.17 35.74 -3.81
C GLN A 45 20.09 35.38 -2.31
N THR A 46 18.92 34.94 -1.89
CA THR A 46 18.70 33.51 -1.56
C THR A 46 17.22 33.23 -1.72
N ALA A 47 16.90 32.23 -2.55
CA ALA A 47 15.65 31.53 -2.40
C ALA A 47 15.56 31.09 -0.94
N THR A 48 14.69 31.72 -0.17
CA THR A 48 14.18 31.16 1.08
C THR A 48 13.35 29.95 0.69
N THR A 49 14.05 28.86 0.38
CA THR A 49 13.55 27.54 0.71
C THR A 49 13.22 27.62 2.18
N THR A 50 11.92 27.70 2.48
CA THR A 50 11.37 27.40 3.78
C THR A 50 11.69 25.95 4.09
N SER A 51 12.96 25.66 4.38
CA SER A 51 13.35 24.51 5.17
C SER A 51 13.03 24.87 6.62
N SER A 52 11.73 25.02 6.90
CA SER A 52 11.20 24.68 8.21
C SER A 52 11.46 23.19 8.36
N SER A 53 12.67 22.84 8.77
CA SER A 53 13.10 21.49 9.14
C SER A 53 12.33 21.09 10.39
N SER A 54 11.06 20.74 10.18
CA SER A 54 10.33 19.62 10.76
C SER A 54 10.68 19.22 12.20
N SER A 55 10.68 20.15 13.13
CA SER A 55 10.25 19.83 14.50
C SER A 55 8.72 19.73 14.51
N GLY A 56 8.18 18.78 13.73
CA GLY A 56 6.77 18.42 13.83
C GLY A 56 6.50 17.91 15.25
N SER A 57 5.27 18.09 15.74
CA SER A 57 4.82 17.45 16.98
C SER A 57 5.14 15.94 16.95
N GLU A 58 5.43 15.34 18.11
CA GLU A 58 5.64 13.90 18.23
C GLU A 58 4.51 13.11 17.56
N PHE A 59 3.27 13.59 17.69
CA PHE A 59 2.10 13.07 17.01
C PHE A 59 2.30 13.02 15.49
N ASN A 60 2.70 14.14 14.87
CA ASN A 60 2.90 14.25 13.42
C ASN A 60 4.05 13.33 12.95
N ASN A 61 5.12 13.23 13.73
CA ASN A 61 6.24 12.35 13.41
C ASN A 61 5.81 10.87 13.42
N ARG A 62 5.04 10.45 14.43
CA ARG A 62 4.51 9.08 14.50
C ARG A 62 3.49 8.80 13.41
N ALA A 63 2.55 9.72 13.18
CA ALA A 63 1.57 9.63 12.10
C ALA A 63 2.23 9.50 10.72
N SER A 64 3.29 10.28 10.46
CA SER A 64 4.05 10.22 9.21
C SER A 64 4.71 8.86 9.01
N ARG A 65 5.34 8.31 10.06
CA ARG A 65 5.96 6.97 10.01
C ARG A 65 4.94 5.86 9.77
N ILE A 66 3.78 5.93 10.41
CA ILE A 66 2.68 4.98 10.20
C ILE A 66 2.18 5.07 8.76
N GLY A 67 1.93 6.29 8.25
CA GLY A 67 1.51 6.50 6.87
C GLY A 67 2.49 5.93 5.84
N LEU A 68 3.79 6.13 6.05
CA LEU A 68 4.85 5.54 5.23
C LEU A 68 4.83 4.01 5.30
N GLY A 69 4.71 3.45 6.51
CA GLY A 69 4.65 2.01 6.72
C GLY A 69 3.45 1.38 6.00
N ILE A 70 2.26 1.97 6.13
CA ILE A 70 1.07 1.53 5.39
C ILE A 70 1.33 1.53 3.87
N HIS A 71 1.93 2.60 3.35
CA HIS A 71 2.24 2.68 1.91
C HIS A 71 3.18 1.55 1.47
N GLN A 72 4.23 1.29 2.23
CA GLN A 72 5.19 0.20 1.95
C GLN A 72 4.51 -1.17 2.00
N THR A 73 3.65 -1.41 2.98
CA THR A 73 2.86 -2.63 3.09
C THR A 73 1.91 -2.79 1.89
N CYS A 74 1.24 -1.72 1.46
CA CYS A 74 0.42 -1.73 0.23
C CYS A 74 1.24 -2.09 -1.02
N GLN A 75 2.47 -1.60 -1.16
CA GLN A 75 3.34 -1.99 -2.27
C GLN A 75 3.67 -3.49 -2.26
N LYS A 76 3.92 -4.07 -1.08
CA LYS A 76 4.15 -5.51 -0.93
C LYS A 76 2.91 -6.31 -1.27
N ILE A 77 1.73 -5.88 -0.84
CA ILE A 77 0.45 -6.49 -1.24
C ILE A 77 0.26 -6.43 -2.76
N ALA A 78 0.60 -5.30 -3.41
CA ALA A 78 0.52 -5.19 -4.86
C ALA A 78 1.48 -6.18 -5.56
N ARG A 79 2.65 -6.44 -4.98
CA ARG A 79 3.60 -7.45 -5.49
C ARG A 79 3.06 -8.86 -5.26
N LEU A 80 2.52 -9.13 -4.08
CA LEU A 80 1.83 -10.38 -3.73
C LEU A 80 0.68 -10.68 -4.70
N ALA A 81 -0.10 -9.66 -5.08
CA ALA A 81 -1.17 -9.77 -6.05
C ALA A 81 -0.68 -10.22 -7.43
N LYS A 82 0.49 -9.75 -7.87
CA LYS A 82 1.11 -10.19 -9.14
C LYS A 82 1.53 -11.65 -9.06
N LEU A 83 2.16 -12.05 -7.95
CA LEU A 83 2.59 -13.43 -7.73
C LEU A 83 1.37 -14.37 -7.64
N ALA A 84 0.31 -13.98 -6.93
CA ALA A 84 -0.92 -14.75 -6.80
C ALA A 84 -1.63 -15.01 -8.13
N LYS A 85 -1.45 -14.13 -9.12
CA LYS A 85 -1.95 -14.31 -10.49
C LYS A 85 -1.07 -15.21 -11.35
N LYS A 86 0.24 -15.28 -11.06
CA LYS A 86 1.19 -16.10 -11.81
C LYS A 86 0.99 -17.57 -11.44
N SER A 87 0.27 -18.29 -12.30
CA SER A 87 0.01 -19.73 -12.18
C SER A 87 0.80 -20.46 -13.26
N SER A 88 2.01 -20.90 -12.93
CA SER A 88 2.90 -21.65 -13.82
C SER A 88 3.22 -23.01 -13.20
N MET A 89 3.17 -24.08 -14.00
CA MET A 89 3.46 -25.45 -13.55
C MET A 89 4.94 -25.68 -13.23
N PHE A 90 5.84 -24.88 -13.81
CA PHE A 90 7.29 -25.07 -13.71
C PHE A 90 7.96 -24.10 -12.75
N ASP A 91 7.28 -23.00 -12.42
CA ASP A 91 7.79 -21.94 -11.56
C ASP A 91 6.66 -21.45 -10.65
N ASP A 92 6.29 -22.31 -9.69
CA ASP A 92 5.27 -22.04 -8.70
C ASP A 92 5.80 -21.04 -7.64
N PRO A 93 5.26 -19.82 -7.56
CA PRO A 93 5.71 -18.80 -6.60
C PRO A 93 5.23 -19.08 -5.17
N THR A 94 4.98 -20.33 -4.78
CA THR A 94 4.34 -20.66 -3.50
C THR A 94 5.16 -20.27 -2.28
N VAL A 95 6.48 -20.49 -2.31
CA VAL A 95 7.37 -20.10 -1.21
C VAL A 95 7.42 -18.58 -1.07
N GLU A 96 7.68 -17.86 -2.16
CA GLU A 96 7.73 -16.39 -2.17
C GLU A 96 6.41 -15.78 -1.66
N ILE A 97 5.28 -16.37 -2.04
CA ILE A 97 3.96 -15.92 -1.58
C ILE A 97 3.76 -16.18 -0.10
N GLN A 98 4.18 -17.33 0.43
CA GLN A 98 4.09 -17.62 1.87
C GLN A 98 4.95 -16.65 2.69
N GLU A 99 6.20 -16.43 2.26
CA GLU A 99 7.14 -15.51 2.92
C GLU A 99 6.62 -14.07 2.89
N LEU A 100 6.23 -13.59 1.71
CA LEU A 100 5.73 -12.22 1.55
C LEU A 100 4.40 -12.01 2.31
N THR A 101 3.56 -13.04 2.41
CA THR A 101 2.33 -12.99 3.23
C THR A 101 2.68 -12.88 4.72
N ALA A 102 3.67 -13.63 5.21
CA ALA A 102 4.09 -13.56 6.60
C ALA A 102 4.63 -12.17 6.94
N VAL A 103 5.51 -11.62 6.11
CA VAL A 103 6.04 -10.25 6.28
C VAL A 103 4.94 -9.20 6.30
N VAL A 104 3.99 -9.26 5.34
CA VAL A 104 2.87 -8.31 5.31
C VAL A 104 1.98 -8.44 6.53
N LYS A 105 1.74 -9.66 7.02
CA LYS A 105 0.95 -9.89 8.24
C LYS A 105 1.60 -9.24 9.45
N ASP A 106 2.90 -9.48 9.64
CA ASP A 106 3.66 -8.91 10.76
C ASP A 106 3.69 -7.38 10.70
N GLU A 107 3.82 -6.80 9.50
CA GLU A 107 3.73 -5.36 9.29
C GLU A 107 2.36 -4.79 9.63
N ILE A 108 1.26 -5.43 9.21
CA ILE A 108 -0.10 -5.00 9.56
C ILE A 108 -0.30 -5.06 11.07
N THR A 109 0.19 -6.10 11.74
CA THR A 109 0.14 -6.20 13.21
C THR A 109 0.92 -5.07 13.87
N ALA A 110 2.15 -4.80 13.43
CA ALA A 110 2.97 -3.72 13.96
C ALA A 110 2.33 -2.34 13.70
N LEU A 111 1.76 -2.12 12.52
CA LEU A 111 1.05 -0.88 12.18
C LEU A 111 -0.21 -0.67 13.02
N ASN A 112 -0.96 -1.75 13.31
CA ASN A 112 -2.11 -1.67 14.21
C ASN A 112 -1.70 -1.22 15.62
N VAL A 113 -0.62 -1.79 16.17
CA VAL A 113 -0.07 -1.36 17.46
C VAL A 113 0.33 0.11 17.41
N ALA A 114 1.06 0.52 16.36
CA ALA A 114 1.49 1.90 16.22
C ALA A 114 0.33 2.91 16.11
N VAL A 115 -0.79 2.53 15.46
CA VAL A 115 -2.01 3.36 15.40
C VAL A 115 -2.66 3.46 16.78
N THR A 116 -2.75 2.36 17.53
CA THR A 116 -3.26 2.39 18.91
C THR A 116 -2.40 3.29 19.80
N ASP A 117 -1.07 3.17 19.72
CA ASP A 117 -0.14 4.03 20.45
C ASP A 117 -0.32 5.51 20.09
N LEU A 118 -0.54 5.81 18.80
CA LEU A 118 -0.82 7.17 18.34
C LEU A 118 -2.11 7.74 18.96
N GLN A 119 -3.15 6.91 19.11
CA GLN A 119 -4.38 7.30 19.80
C GLN A 119 -4.16 7.51 21.30
N THR A 120 -3.33 6.69 21.95
CA THR A 120 -2.96 6.89 23.35
C THR A 120 -2.26 8.25 23.53
N LEU A 121 -1.32 8.58 22.65
CA LEU A 121 -0.65 9.88 22.69
C LEU A 121 -1.62 11.04 22.46
N GLN A 122 -2.55 10.89 21.53
CA GLN A 122 -3.61 11.86 21.31
C GLN A 122 -4.40 12.12 22.61
N ASN A 123 -4.79 11.06 23.33
CA ASN A 123 -5.53 11.17 24.59
C ASN A 123 -4.70 11.80 25.71
N MET A 124 -3.41 11.47 25.80
CA MET A 124 -2.48 12.08 26.77
C MET A 124 -2.29 13.58 26.52
N GLU A 125 -2.17 13.99 25.25
CA GLU A 125 -2.01 15.39 24.90
C GLU A 125 -3.30 16.20 25.14
N MET A 126 -4.47 15.55 25.06
CA MET A 126 -5.73 16.12 25.50
C MET A 126 -5.86 16.20 27.03
N ALA A 127 -5.33 15.24 27.80
CA ALA A 127 -5.44 15.29 29.26
C ALA A 127 -4.67 16.48 29.89
N GLY A 128 -3.70 17.06 29.17
CA GLY A 128 -2.86 18.17 29.63
C GLY A 128 -3.51 19.57 29.65
N GLY A 129 -4.79 19.71 29.28
CA GLY A 129 -5.59 20.92 29.50
C GLY A 129 -5.28 22.16 28.65
N ILE A 130 -4.21 22.15 27.83
CA ILE A 130 -3.85 23.26 26.92
C ILE A 130 -4.01 22.79 25.46
N TYR A 131 -5.24 22.67 24.98
CA TYR A 131 -5.51 22.33 23.58
C TYR A 131 -6.69 23.12 23.00
N SER A 132 -6.57 23.45 21.72
CA SER A 132 -7.66 24.03 20.93
C SER A 132 -8.54 22.89 20.40
N GLU A 133 -9.85 23.08 20.35
CA GLU A 133 -10.82 22.16 19.75
C GLU A 133 -10.39 21.72 18.33
N HIS A 134 -9.81 22.66 17.55
CA HIS A 134 -9.30 22.39 16.21
C HIS A 134 -8.15 21.35 16.19
N ARG A 135 -7.29 21.34 17.22
CA ARG A 135 -6.20 20.34 17.32
C ARG A 135 -6.74 18.95 17.58
N VAL A 136 -7.76 18.83 18.42
CA VAL A 136 -8.42 17.56 18.72
C VAL A 136 -9.08 17.00 17.46
N GLY A 137 -9.86 17.83 16.76
CA GLY A 137 -10.46 17.44 15.49
C GLY A 137 -9.43 16.99 14.47
N HIS A 138 -8.31 17.70 14.35
CA HIS A 138 -7.22 17.32 13.45
C HIS A 138 -6.62 15.96 13.82
N TYR A 139 -6.28 15.74 15.09
CA TYR A 139 -5.68 14.48 15.54
C TYR A 139 -6.62 13.29 15.34
N THR A 140 -7.91 13.45 15.66
CA THR A 140 -8.91 12.40 15.43
C THR A 140 -9.01 12.06 13.95
N ALA A 141 -9.12 13.07 13.08
CA ALA A 141 -9.19 12.85 11.64
C ALA A 141 -7.95 12.12 11.09
N VAL A 142 -6.76 12.43 11.59
CA VAL A 142 -5.51 11.76 11.20
C VAL A 142 -5.52 10.29 11.66
N CYS A 143 -5.89 10.03 12.92
CA CYS A 143 -6.00 8.67 13.44
C CYS A 143 -6.99 7.83 12.62
N ASP A 144 -8.14 8.40 12.28
CA ASP A 144 -9.18 7.70 11.52
C ASP A 144 -8.79 7.48 10.06
N ASP A 145 -8.14 8.43 9.41
CA ASP A 145 -7.57 8.26 8.07
C ASP A 145 -6.54 7.11 8.05
N LEU A 146 -5.63 7.08 9.03
CA LEU A 146 -4.64 6.00 9.15
C LEU A 146 -5.30 4.63 9.38
N LYS A 147 -6.30 4.54 10.26
CA LYS A 147 -7.08 3.31 10.44
C LYS A 147 -7.76 2.89 9.15
N ASN A 148 -8.43 3.80 8.45
CA ASN A 148 -9.12 3.50 7.21
C ASN A 148 -8.17 2.98 6.13
N LYS A 149 -6.98 3.58 6.00
CA LYS A 149 -5.95 3.10 5.08
C LYS A 149 -5.43 1.72 5.45
N LEU A 150 -5.20 1.46 6.74
CA LEU A 150 -4.74 0.15 7.23
C LEU A 150 -5.80 -0.94 7.03
N MET A 151 -7.08 -0.62 7.26
CA MET A 151 -8.21 -1.49 6.93
C MET A 151 -8.26 -1.78 5.43
N GLY A 152 -8.06 -0.76 4.59
CA GLY A 152 -7.97 -0.92 3.14
C GLY A 152 -6.85 -1.89 2.72
N ALA A 153 -5.66 -1.75 3.30
CA ALA A 153 -4.54 -2.67 3.07
C ALA A 153 -4.89 -4.11 3.50
N THR A 154 -5.49 -4.26 4.68
CA THR A 154 -5.90 -5.57 5.21
C THR A 154 -6.92 -6.25 4.30
N LYS A 155 -7.90 -5.50 3.79
CA LYS A 155 -8.87 -6.01 2.82
C LYS A 155 -8.20 -6.45 1.51
N GLN A 156 -7.30 -5.63 0.96
CA GLN A 156 -6.56 -6.01 -0.25
C GLN A 156 -5.74 -7.28 -0.07
N LEU A 157 -5.13 -7.49 1.10
CA LEU A 157 -4.44 -8.74 1.41
C LEU A 157 -5.41 -9.94 1.38
N GLN A 158 -6.58 -9.82 2.00
CA GLN A 158 -7.60 -10.87 2.00
C GLN A 158 -8.05 -11.20 0.58
N ASP A 159 -8.31 -10.20 -0.26
CA ASP A 159 -8.73 -10.38 -1.65
C ASP A 159 -7.65 -11.14 -2.45
N VAL A 160 -6.37 -10.78 -2.26
CA VAL A 160 -5.23 -11.45 -2.93
C VAL A 160 -5.09 -12.91 -2.51
N LEU A 161 -5.22 -13.22 -1.22
CA LEU A 161 -5.14 -14.59 -0.71
C LEU A 161 -6.34 -15.44 -1.16
N THR A 162 -7.52 -14.83 -1.24
CA THR A 162 -8.72 -15.47 -1.78
C THR A 162 -8.52 -15.81 -3.26
N ALA A 163 -8.08 -14.86 -4.08
CA ALA A 163 -7.79 -15.07 -5.49
C ALA A 163 -6.72 -16.16 -5.72
N ARG A 164 -5.69 -16.22 -4.88
CA ARG A 164 -4.68 -17.30 -4.92
C ARG A 164 -5.31 -18.66 -4.66
N THR A 165 -6.16 -18.76 -3.65
CA THR A 165 -6.83 -20.01 -3.29
C THR A 165 -7.71 -20.52 -4.44
N GLU A 166 -8.45 -19.61 -5.08
CA GLU A 166 -9.23 -19.92 -6.27
C GLU A 166 -8.35 -20.39 -7.43
N ASN A 167 -7.21 -19.74 -7.66
CA ASN A 167 -6.28 -20.10 -8.72
C ASN A 167 -5.69 -21.50 -8.50
N ILE A 168 -5.26 -21.82 -7.29
CA ILE A 168 -4.77 -23.16 -6.91
C ILE A 168 -5.85 -24.21 -7.17
N LYS A 169 -7.09 -23.95 -6.77
CA LYS A 169 -8.23 -24.85 -6.99
C LYS A 169 -8.50 -25.08 -8.48
N ALA A 170 -8.49 -24.01 -9.28
CA ALA A 170 -8.68 -24.09 -10.73
C ALA A 170 -7.54 -24.88 -11.41
N HIS A 171 -6.30 -24.68 -10.95
CA HIS A 171 -5.16 -25.41 -11.45
C HIS A 171 -5.25 -26.91 -11.14
N GLU A 172 -5.59 -27.28 -9.90
CA GLU A 172 -5.77 -28.67 -9.50
C GLU A 172 -6.90 -29.35 -10.29
N ASN A 173 -8.02 -28.65 -10.50
CA ASN A 173 -9.11 -29.16 -11.34
C ASN A 173 -8.66 -29.45 -12.78
N ARG A 174 -7.90 -28.54 -13.42
CA ARG A 174 -7.33 -28.78 -14.75
C ARG A 174 -6.40 -30.00 -14.75
N LYS A 175 -5.53 -30.10 -13.76
CA LYS A 175 -4.62 -31.24 -13.61
C LYS A 175 -5.38 -32.56 -13.51
N GLN A 176 -6.49 -32.60 -12.77
CA GLN A 176 -7.35 -33.78 -12.68
C GLN A 176 -8.00 -34.15 -14.02
N ILE A 177 -8.54 -33.18 -14.77
CA ILE A 177 -9.14 -33.42 -16.09
C ILE A 177 -8.12 -34.05 -17.05
N PHE A 178 -6.90 -33.50 -17.13
CA PHE A 178 -5.89 -34.01 -18.06
C PHE A 178 -5.20 -35.30 -17.57
N SER A 179 -5.07 -35.49 -16.24
CA SER A 179 -4.50 -36.73 -15.67
C SER A 179 -5.46 -37.91 -15.80
N THR A 180 -6.76 -37.70 -15.63
CA THR A 180 -7.78 -38.76 -15.79
C THR A 180 -8.01 -39.12 -17.25
N ASN A 181 -7.85 -38.18 -18.19
CA ASN A 181 -7.97 -38.48 -19.62
C ASN A 181 -6.78 -39.26 -20.18
N ALA A 182 -5.59 -39.15 -19.58
CA ALA A 182 -4.43 -39.97 -19.93
C ALA A 182 -4.69 -41.48 -19.66
N LEU A 183 -5.54 -41.82 -18.69
CA LEU A 183 -5.94 -43.21 -18.41
C LEU A 183 -7.04 -43.73 -19.36
N ARG A 184 -7.79 -42.84 -20.03
CA ARG A 184 -8.79 -43.23 -21.06
C ARG A 184 -8.22 -43.26 -22.49
N GLY A 185 -7.00 -42.77 -22.70
CA GLY A 185 -6.34 -42.70 -24.00
C GLY A 185 -5.46 -43.90 -24.36
N ASN A 186 -5.82 -45.13 -23.95
CA ASN A 186 -5.11 -46.35 -24.42
C ASN A 186 -5.63 -46.88 -25.76
N THR A 187 -6.34 -46.06 -26.54
CA THR A 187 -6.88 -46.41 -27.87
C THR A 187 -5.86 -46.31 -29.00
N PHE A 188 -4.63 -45.87 -28.74
CA PHE A 188 -3.51 -46.03 -29.68
C PHE A 188 -2.77 -47.36 -29.46
N ARG A 189 -3.52 -48.47 -29.33
CA ARG A 189 -3.02 -49.79 -29.73
C ARG A 189 -3.31 -49.96 -31.23
N GLN A 190 -2.45 -49.38 -32.06
CA GLN A 190 -2.30 -49.85 -33.44
C GLN A 190 -1.58 -51.22 -33.38
N PRO A 191 -2.04 -52.27 -34.07
CA PRO A 191 -1.31 -53.53 -34.15
C PRO A 191 -0.07 -53.38 -35.06
N ALA A 192 1.09 -53.68 -34.48
CA ALA A 192 2.36 -54.13 -35.07
C ALA A 192 2.83 -53.59 -36.45
N LYS A 193 3.98 -52.90 -36.42
CA LYS A 193 5.09 -53.08 -37.39
C LYS A 193 6.41 -53.13 -36.59
N PRO A 194 7.24 -54.18 -36.72
CA PRO A 194 8.54 -54.23 -36.06
C PRO A 194 9.50 -53.32 -36.84
N MET A 195 9.62 -52.07 -36.41
CA MET A 195 10.63 -51.15 -36.92
C MET A 195 11.62 -50.91 -35.78
N ASN A 196 12.76 -51.60 -35.87
CA ASN A 196 13.92 -51.42 -35.00
C ASN A 196 14.55 -50.05 -35.32
N GLU A 197 14.08 -48.98 -34.69
CA GLU A 197 14.87 -47.77 -34.53
C GLU A 197 14.50 -47.08 -33.22
N PRO A 198 15.44 -46.91 -32.27
CA PRO A 198 15.15 -46.26 -31.01
C PRO A 198 14.98 -44.73 -31.23
N PRO A 199 14.00 -44.08 -30.58
CA PRO A 199 13.87 -42.62 -30.58
C PRO A 199 15.13 -41.94 -30.01
N PRO A 200 15.55 -40.78 -30.55
CA PRO A 200 16.86 -40.16 -30.30
C PRO A 200 17.08 -39.60 -28.87
N TRP A 201 16.16 -39.82 -27.95
CA TRP A 201 16.28 -39.35 -26.55
C TRP A 201 16.36 -40.50 -25.53
N SER A 202 16.62 -41.73 -25.98
CA SER A 202 16.83 -42.86 -25.08
C SER A 202 18.33 -43.01 -24.75
N SER A 203 18.75 -42.35 -23.68
CA SER A 203 19.91 -42.77 -22.89
C SER A 203 19.47 -43.00 -21.45
N SER A 204 19.84 -44.18 -20.97
CA SER A 204 19.27 -44.90 -19.84
C SER A 204 19.72 -44.40 -18.45
N SER A 205 18.76 -44.44 -17.52
CA SER A 205 18.85 -44.97 -16.14
C SER A 205 19.79 -44.33 -15.10
N ASN A 206 19.22 -43.79 -14.01
CA ASN A 206 18.99 -44.62 -12.80
C ASN A 206 18.20 -43.91 -11.68
N ALA A 207 17.13 -44.60 -11.26
CA ALA A 207 16.61 -44.87 -9.91
C ALA A 207 16.57 -43.80 -8.79
N SER A 208 15.32 -43.45 -8.46
CA SER A 208 14.72 -43.59 -7.11
C SER A 208 15.17 -42.69 -5.95
N ARG A 209 14.26 -41.80 -5.52
CA ARG A 209 13.46 -42.03 -4.29
C ARG A 209 12.34 -41.00 -4.14
N SER A 210 11.15 -41.55 -3.95
CA SER A 210 9.91 -40.88 -3.54
C SER A 210 10.07 -40.18 -2.19
N SER A 211 9.54 -38.96 -2.09
CA SER A 211 8.94 -38.42 -0.87
C SER A 211 7.97 -37.31 -1.25
N GLN A 212 6.69 -37.68 -1.41
CA GLN A 212 5.56 -36.76 -1.44
C GLN A 212 5.46 -36.02 -0.11
N PRO A 213 5.29 -34.68 -0.10
CA PRO A 213 4.55 -34.04 0.96
C PRO A 213 3.09 -33.89 0.53
N SER A 214 2.23 -34.54 1.31
CA SER A 214 0.78 -34.35 1.35
C SER A 214 0.44 -32.85 1.43
N ALA A 215 -0.26 -32.34 0.41
CA ALA A 215 -0.85 -31.01 0.40
C ALA A 215 -2.08 -31.02 1.32
N LYS A 216 -1.83 -30.87 2.61
CA LYS A 216 -2.85 -30.54 3.60
C LYS A 216 -3.30 -29.11 3.35
N GLU A 217 -4.50 -29.01 2.80
CA GLU A 217 -5.51 -27.99 3.04
C GLU A 217 -5.06 -26.91 4.03
N ILE A 218 -4.55 -25.80 3.50
CA ILE A 218 -4.41 -24.56 4.26
C ILE A 218 -5.69 -23.77 4.05
N ALA A 219 -6.77 -24.25 4.65
CA ALA A 219 -7.92 -23.42 4.95
C ALA A 219 -7.53 -22.53 6.14
N VAL A 220 -6.88 -21.39 5.88
CA VAL A 220 -6.76 -20.38 6.94
C VAL A 220 -8.12 -19.75 7.12
N LYS A 221 -8.82 -20.22 8.14
CA LYS A 221 -10.05 -19.66 8.67
C LYS A 221 -9.76 -18.24 9.15
N TRP A 222 -9.86 -17.26 8.25
CA TRP A 222 -9.88 -15.84 8.58
C TRP A 222 -11.32 -15.36 8.65
N GLY A 223 -11.98 -15.76 9.73
CA GLY A 223 -13.22 -15.19 10.20
C GLY A 223 -13.24 -15.34 11.71
N SER A 224 -13.63 -14.28 12.42
CA SER A 224 -13.97 -14.26 13.86
C SER A 224 -13.00 -13.61 14.86
N SER A 225 -12.07 -12.74 14.48
CA SER A 225 -11.43 -11.89 15.51
C SER A 225 -11.09 -10.50 15.00
N TRP A 226 -12.12 -9.75 14.63
CA TRP A 226 -12.05 -8.28 14.60
C TRP A 226 -13.41 -7.75 15.06
N HIS A 227 -13.49 -7.37 16.32
CA HIS A 227 -14.53 -6.49 16.84
C HIS A 227 -13.83 -5.21 17.28
N PRO A 228 -14.20 -4.03 16.74
CA PRO A 228 -13.76 -2.77 17.29
C PRO A 228 -14.43 -2.59 18.66
N THR A 229 -13.66 -2.18 19.66
CA THR A 229 -14.20 -1.53 20.87
C THR A 229 -14.14 -0.03 20.65
#